data_AF-A0A522R6Y1-F1
#
_entry.id   AF-A0A522R6Y1-F1
#
_cell.length_a   1.000
_cell.length_b   1.000
_cell.length_c   1.000
_cell.angle_alpha   90.00
_cell.angle_beta   90.00
_cell.angle_gamma   90.00
#
_symmetry.space_group_name_H-M   'P 1'
#
loop_
_entity.id
_entity.type
_entity.pdbx_description
1 polymer ?
#
loop_
_entity_poly.entity_id
_entity_poly.type
_entity_poly.pdbx_seq_one_letter_code
_entity_poly.pdbx_strand_id
1 'polypeptide(L)' 'MKITDLNGQEINVTDLIAAIRQAETFKDYHHEPPKPDMDKSQQAYWTDIYNKLMNLKTQLNQKHHEQSIR' A
#
# COMPACT_ATOMS: atom_id res chain seq x y z
N MET A 1 10.98 5.99 -1.36
CA MET A 1 10.10 5.67 -2.52
C MET A 1 8.81 6.48 -2.39
N LYS A 2 7.98 6.58 -3.42
CA LYS A 2 6.72 7.35 -3.35
C LYS A 2 5.55 6.59 -3.96
N ILE A 3 4.37 6.79 -3.42
CA ILE A 3 3.07 6.42 -4.02
C ILE A 3 2.13 7.62 -3.93
N THR A 4 1.11 7.68 -4.77
CA THR A 4 0.02 8.67 -4.67
C THR A 4 -1.23 7.96 -4.17
N ASP A 5 -1.85 8.45 -3.11
CA ASP A 5 -3.07 7.85 -2.55
C ASP A 5 -4.32 8.16 -3.40
N LEU A 6 -5.49 7.67 -2.96
CA LEU A 6 -6.76 7.93 -3.65
C LEU A 6 -7.17 9.42 -3.68
N ASN A 7 -6.63 10.24 -2.79
CA ASN A 7 -6.92 11.67 -2.71
C ASN A 7 -5.93 12.51 -3.53
N GLY A 8 -5.01 11.87 -4.26
CA GLY A 8 -3.98 12.57 -5.02
C GLY A 8 -2.80 13.02 -4.16
N GLN A 9 -2.72 12.61 -2.89
CA GLN A 9 -1.64 12.99 -2.00
C GLN A 9 -0.44 12.05 -2.18
N GLU A 10 0.76 12.64 -2.31
CA GLU A 10 2.00 11.85 -2.30
C GLU A 10 2.32 11.35 -0.88
N ILE A 11 2.60 10.06 -0.76
CA ILE A 11 3.08 9.41 0.45
C ILE A 11 4.52 8.99 0.24
N ASN A 12 5.41 9.52 1.08
CA ASN A 12 6.81 9.11 1.13
C ASN A 12 6.93 7.79 1.88
N VAL A 13 7.29 6.73 1.15
CA VAL A 13 7.53 5.39 1.71
C VAL A 13 9.00 5.26 2.08
N THR A 14 9.27 5.22 3.39
CA THR A 14 10.61 5.11 3.99
C THR A 14 11.03 3.65 4.23
N ASP A 15 10.09 2.81 4.69
CA ASP A 15 10.25 1.37 4.82
C ASP A 15 9.11 0.66 4.06
N LEU A 16 9.45 0.06 2.93
CA LEU A 16 8.48 -0.60 2.06
C LEU A 16 7.89 -1.86 2.70
N ILE A 17 8.68 -2.63 3.44
CA ILE A 17 8.21 -3.90 4.02
C ILE A 17 7.27 -3.61 5.19
N ALA A 18 7.63 -2.64 6.05
CA ALA A 18 6.75 -2.20 7.13
C ALA A 18 5.44 -1.62 6.59
N ALA A 19 5.50 -0.78 5.55
CA ALA A 19 4.31 -0.20 4.94
C ALA A 19 3.36 -1.25 4.34
N ILE A 20 3.89 -2.29 3.67
CA ILE A 20 3.08 -3.39 3.12
C ILE A 20 2.35 -4.13 4.23
N ARG A 21 3.05 -4.51 5.31
CA ARG A 21 2.46 -5.22 6.46
C ARG A 21 1.37 -4.39 7.13
N GLN A 22 1.59 -3.08 7.24
CA GLN A 22 0.59 -2.16 7.76
C GLN A 22 -0.67 -2.18 6.87
N ALA A 23 -0.53 -1.92 5.57
CA ALA A 23 -1.66 -1.86 4.66
C ALA A 23 -2.42 -3.21 4.55
N GLU A 24 -1.70 -4.33 4.61
CA GLU A 24 -2.28 -5.68 4.65
C GLU A 24 -3.17 -5.90 5.88
N THR A 25 -2.80 -5.33 7.03
CA THR A 25 -3.61 -5.43 8.25
C THR A 25 -4.83 -4.52 8.18
N PHE A 26 -4.65 -3.27 7.74
CA PHE A 26 -5.73 -2.27 7.77
C PHE A 26 -6.78 -2.46 6.67
N LYS A 27 -6.45 -3.10 5.54
CA LYS A 27 -7.41 -3.36 4.46
C LYS A 27 -8.56 -4.30 4.87
N ASP A 28 -8.37 -5.11 5.91
CA ASP A 28 -9.38 -6.03 6.44
C ASP A 28 -9.92 -5.59 7.81
N TYR A 29 -9.44 -4.47 8.34
CA TYR A 29 -9.87 -3.94 9.63
C TYR A 29 -11.30 -3.40 9.55
N HIS A 30 -12.06 -3.58 10.62
CA HIS A 30 -13.44 -3.11 10.76
C HIS A 30 -13.73 -2.75 12.21
N HIS A 31 -14.69 -1.84 12.42
CA HIS A 31 -15.09 -1.44 13.76
C HIS A 31 -15.95 -2.51 14.44
N GLU A 32 -15.85 -2.55 15.78
CA GLU A 32 -16.80 -3.22 16.65
C GLU A 32 -17.39 -2.19 17.64
N PRO A 33 -18.70 -1.85 17.55
CA PRO A 33 -19.70 -2.35 16.60
C PRO A 33 -19.46 -1.87 15.15
N PRO A 34 -19.95 -2.60 14.13
CA PRO A 34 -19.71 -2.27 12.72
C PRO A 34 -20.17 -0.87 12.33
N LYS A 35 -19.40 -0.21 11.46
CA LYS A 35 -19.72 1.09 10.86
C LYS A 35 -19.61 0.98 9.33
N PRO A 36 -20.61 0.40 8.64
CA PRO A 36 -20.48 -0.05 7.26
C PRO A 36 -19.96 1.00 6.28
N ASP A 37 -20.38 2.26 6.39
CA ASP A 37 -19.95 3.33 5.47
C ASP A 37 -18.49 3.75 5.71
N MET A 38 -18.06 3.77 6.98
CA MET A 38 -16.66 4.07 7.35
C MET A 38 -15.74 2.89 7.10
N ASP A 39 -16.21 1.67 7.36
CA ASP A 39 -15.46 0.44 7.15
C ASP A 39 -15.20 0.25 5.64
N LYS A 40 -16.23 0.38 4.79
CA LYS A 40 -16.07 0.26 3.33
C LYS A 40 -15.08 1.27 2.75
N SER A 41 -15.17 2.54 3.17
CA SER A 41 -14.28 3.59 2.67
C SER A 41 -12.84 3.38 3.12
N GLN A 42 -12.61 2.97 4.38
CA GLN A 42 -11.26 2.66 4.87
C GLN A 42 -10.67 1.41 4.22
N GLN A 43 -11.46 0.35 4.07
CA GLN A 43 -11.01 -0.89 3.42
C GLN A 43 -10.64 -0.62 1.95
N ALA A 44 -11.44 0.17 1.22
CA ALA A 44 -11.12 0.59 -0.14
C ALA A 44 -9.81 1.38 -0.22
N TYR A 45 -9.63 2.35 0.68
CA TYR A 45 -8.39 3.14 0.78
C TYR A 45 -7.17 2.25 1.04
N TRP A 46 -7.22 1.41 2.08
CA TRP A 46 -6.09 0.57 2.45
C TRP A 46 -5.79 -0.53 1.43
N THR A 47 -6.81 -1.05 0.74
CA THR A 47 -6.63 -1.98 -0.38
C THR A 47 -5.87 -1.32 -1.53
N ASP A 48 -6.22 -0.09 -1.89
CA ASP A 48 -5.51 0.68 -2.91
C ASP A 48 -4.05 0.95 -2.53
N ILE A 49 -3.80 1.39 -1.30
CA ILE A 49 -2.43 1.58 -0.76
C ILE A 49 -1.64 0.28 -0.83
N TYR A 50 -2.20 -0.84 -0.37
CA TYR A 50 -1.56 -2.15 -0.40
C TYR A 50 -1.14 -2.54 -1.83
N ASN A 51 -2.04 -2.40 -2.80
CA ASN A 51 -1.77 -2.72 -4.20
C ASN A 51 -0.65 -1.85 -4.79
N LYS A 52 -0.65 -0.54 -4.49
CA LYS A 52 0.39 0.39 -4.93
C LYS A 52 1.76 0.04 -4.33
N LEU A 53 1.81 -0.33 -3.06
CA LEU A 53 3.04 -0.78 -2.39
C LEU A 53 3.57 -2.10 -2.98
N MET A 54 2.68 -3.04 -3.30
CA MET A 54 3.06 -4.30 -3.97
C MET A 54 3.62 -4.06 -5.37
N ASN A 55 3.00 -3.16 -6.15
CA ASN A 55 3.52 -2.76 -7.46
C ASN A 55 4.91 -2.11 -7.34
N LEU A 56 5.10 -1.22 -6.37
CA LEU A 56 6.38 -0.60 -6.09
C LEU A 56 7.45 -1.65 -5.75
N LYS A 57 7.12 -2.66 -4.94
CA LYS A 57 8.03 -3.79 -4.62
C LYS A 57 8.44 -4.57 -5.87
N THR A 58 7.48 -4.88 -6.74
CA THR A 58 7.76 -5.59 -8.01
C THR A 58 8.69 -4.79 -8.92
N GLN A 59 8.44 -3.48 -9.08
CA GLN A 59 9.28 -2.60 -9.89
C GLN A 59 10.73 -2.52 -9.36
N LEU A 60 10.91 -2.49 -8.04
CA LEU A 60 12.26 -2.48 -7.45
C LEU A 60 12.99 -3.79 -7.69
N ASN A 61 12.30 -4.92 -7.55
CA ASN A 61 12.90 -6.23 -7.83
C ASN A 61 13.33 -6.36 -9.31
N GLN A 62 12.52 -5.84 -10.24
CA GLN A 62 12.87 -5.80 -11.67
C GLN A 62 14.10 -4.92 -11.92
N LYS A 63 14.14 -3.70 -11.36
CA LYS A 63 15.30 -2.80 -11.49
C LYS A 63 16.59 -3.38 -10.92
N HIS A 64 16.52 -4.05 -9.77
CA HIS A 64 17.67 -4.73 -9.18
C HIS A 64 18.20 -5.86 -10.09
N HIS A 65 17.30 -6.61 -10.73
CA HIS A 65 17.69 -7.66 -11.67
C HIS A 65 18.42 -7.08 -12.90
N GLU A 66 17.89 -6.03 -13.52
CA GLU A 66 18.49 -5.35 -14.68
C GLU A 66 19.87 -4.74 -14.38
N GLN A 67 20.07 -4.22 -13.17
CA GLN A 67 21.36 -3.66 -12.74
C GLN A 67 22.42 -4.74 -12.44
N SER A 68 22.03 -5.96 -12.06
CA SER A 68 22.98 -7.04 -11.78
C SER A 68 23.51 -7.75 -13.03
N ILE A 69 22.88 -7.52 -14.18
CA ILE A 69 23.23 -8.14 -15.47
C ILE A 69 24.15 -7.23 -16.32
N ARG A 70 24.26 -5.94 -15.97
CA ARG A 70 25.18 -4.98 -16.61
C ARG A 70 26.55 -5.00 -15.93
#